data_AF-C0BX95-F1
#
_entry.id   AF-C0BX95-F1
#
_cell.length_a   1.000
_cell.length_b   1.000
_cell.length_c   1.000
_cell.angle_alpha   90.00
_cell.angle_beta   90.00
_cell.angle_gamma   90.00
#
_symmetry.space_group_name_H-M   'P 1'
#
loop_
_entity.id
_entity.type
_entity.pdbx_description
1 polymer ?
#
loop_
_entity_poly.entity_id
_entity_poly.type
_entity_poly.pdbx_seq_one_letter_code
_entity_poly.pdbx_strand_id
1 'polypeptide(L)'
;MGKNKYYCKIDGVVHNLSDVQEVLDGKSERNITLIMNEEHGMDIVSANTFESVLRFHNNEIPSDYNEALRRWQEYNQARMPKSPPKPHCPRCGSINIKKLRRFVDPDMVTTGLVGSVDFVPFKSYRCNNCRYTW
;
A
#
# COMPACT_ATOMS: atom_id res chain seq x y z
N MET A 1 38.41 -1.95 -7.45
CA MET A 1 37.79 -3.07 -6.70
C MET A 1 36.34 -3.18 -7.12
N GLY A 2 36.05 -4.07 -8.07
CA GLY A 2 34.69 -4.28 -8.57
C GLY A 2 33.85 -4.92 -7.46
N LYS A 3 32.94 -4.14 -6.88
CA LYS A 3 31.98 -4.66 -5.90
C LYS A 3 31.19 -5.78 -6.58
N ASN A 4 31.02 -6.90 -5.89
CA ASN A 4 30.23 -8.07 -6.29
C ASN A 4 28.79 -7.66 -6.64
N LYS A 5 28.56 -7.16 -7.86
CA LYS A 5 27.33 -6.45 -8.28
C LYS A 5 26.06 -7.29 -8.23
N TYR A 6 26.21 -8.61 -8.17
CA TYR A 6 25.13 -9.57 -8.33
C TYR A 6 24.91 -10.46 -7.09
N TYR A 7 25.57 -10.16 -5.96
CA TYR A 7 25.30 -10.88 -4.71
C TYR A 7 24.41 -10.03 -3.80
N CYS A 8 23.36 -10.66 -3.27
CA CYS A 8 22.39 -10.01 -2.40
C CYS A 8 22.14 -10.89 -1.17
N LYS A 9 22.13 -10.27 0.01
CA LYS A 9 21.70 -10.93 1.24
C LYS A 9 20.18 -10.79 1.39
N ILE A 10 19.48 -11.92 1.44
CA ILE A 10 18.03 -12.01 1.59
C ILE A 10 17.77 -12.88 2.83
N ASP A 11 17.08 -12.32 3.83
CA ASP A 11 16.74 -13.01 5.08
C ASP A 11 17.92 -13.69 5.79
N GLY A 12 19.10 -13.06 5.71
CA GLY A 12 20.32 -13.60 6.31
C GLY A 12 21.18 -14.43 5.36
N VAL A 13 20.62 -14.94 4.27
CA VAL A 13 21.28 -15.84 3.31
C VAL A 13 21.82 -15.06 2.13
N VAL A 14 23.02 -15.40 1.66
CA VAL A 14 23.63 -14.75 0.48
C VAL A 14 23.23 -15.50 -0.78
N HIS A 15 22.54 -14.80 -1.67
CA HIS A 15 22.11 -15.30 -2.97
C HIS A 15 22.98 -14.74 -4.09
N ASN A 16 23.29 -15.58 -5.07
CA ASN A 16 23.88 -15.16 -6.34
C ASN A 16 22.75 -14.87 -7.33
N LEU A 17 22.59 -13.60 -7.69
CA LEU A 17 21.54 -13.09 -8.58
C LEU A 17 22.13 -12.65 -9.93
N SER A 18 23.06 -13.42 -10.48
CA SER A 18 23.68 -13.13 -11.79
C SER A 18 22.67 -13.14 -12.93
N ASP A 19 21.67 -14.01 -12.85
CA ASP A 19 20.50 -14.09 -13.74
C ASP A 19 19.65 -12.81 -13.71
N VAL A 20 19.40 -12.25 -12.54
CA VAL A 20 18.74 -10.94 -12.39
C VAL A 20 19.62 -9.84 -12.97
N GLN A 21 20.93 -9.89 -12.74
CA GLN A 21 21.87 -8.92 -13.31
C GLN A 21 21.88 -8.97 -14.84
N GLU A 22 21.76 -10.14 -15.46
CA GLU A 22 21.64 -10.26 -16.92
C GLU A 22 20.40 -9.54 -17.46
N VAL A 23 19.27 -9.61 -16.76
CA VAL A 23 18.07 -8.86 -17.12
C VAL A 23 18.29 -7.35 -16.96
N LEU A 24 18.88 -6.91 -15.86
CA LEU A 24 19.18 -5.49 -15.61
C LEU A 24 20.19 -4.92 -16.60
N ASP A 25 21.15 -5.73 -17.05
CA ASP A 25 22.12 -5.38 -18.10
C ASP A 25 21.49 -5.36 -19.51
N GLY A 26 20.22 -5.75 -19.65
CA GLY A 26 19.53 -5.86 -20.95
C GLY A 26 20.00 -7.03 -21.81
N LYS A 27 20.69 -8.03 -21.22
CA LYS A 27 21.16 -9.23 -21.93
C LYS A 27 20.10 -10.32 -22.00
N SER A 28 19.03 -10.19 -21.21
CA SER A 28 17.95 -11.17 -21.09
C SER A 28 16.61 -10.46 -20.98
N GLU A 29 15.61 -10.95 -21.72
CA GLU A 29 14.22 -10.46 -21.65
C GLU A 29 13.39 -11.21 -20.60
N ARG A 30 14.01 -12.09 -19.81
CA ARG A 30 13.34 -12.86 -18.76
C ARG A 30 12.75 -11.92 -17.70
N ASN A 31 11.69 -12.39 -17.04
CA ASN A 31 11.02 -11.62 -16.01
C ASN A 31 11.69 -11.83 -14.64
N ILE A 32 12.18 -10.75 -14.01
CA ILE A 32 12.84 -10.79 -12.69
C ILE A 32 11.93 -11.42 -11.63
N THR A 33 10.64 -11.14 -11.65
CA THR A 33 9.68 -11.71 -10.69
C THR A 33 9.60 -13.23 -10.82
N LEU A 34 9.62 -13.75 -12.05
CA LEU A 34 9.62 -15.21 -12.29
C LEU A 34 10.95 -15.85 -11.88
N ILE A 35 12.08 -15.22 -12.21
CA ILE A 35 13.41 -15.68 -11.79
C ILE A 35 13.48 -15.81 -10.26
N MET A 36 13.09 -14.76 -9.54
CA MET A 36 13.12 -14.77 -8.08
C MET A 36 12.18 -15.83 -7.48
N ASN A 37 11.04 -16.10 -8.13
CA ASN A 37 10.09 -17.08 -7.65
C ASN A 37 10.50 -18.53 -7.91
N GLU A 38 10.89 -18.82 -9.15
CA GLU A 38 11.15 -20.18 -9.62
C GLU A 38 12.57 -20.66 -9.27
N GLU A 39 13.56 -19.78 -9.35
CA GLU A 39 14.98 -20.14 -9.18
C GLU A 39 15.53 -19.80 -7.80
N HIS A 40 15.04 -18.71 -7.18
CA HIS A 40 15.49 -18.28 -5.85
C HIS A 40 14.51 -18.60 -4.72
N GLY A 41 13.39 -19.26 -5.04
CA GLY A 41 12.43 -19.77 -4.04
C GLY A 41 11.67 -18.69 -3.28
N MET A 42 11.66 -17.45 -3.76
CA MET A 42 10.88 -16.37 -3.17
C MET A 42 9.39 -16.55 -3.50
N ASP A 43 8.46 -16.27 -2.60
CA ASP A 43 7.04 -16.33 -2.99
C ASP A 43 6.70 -15.22 -4.01
N ILE A 44 5.66 -15.44 -4.82
CA ILE A 44 5.33 -14.53 -5.94
C ILE A 44 5.03 -13.10 -5.49
N VAL A 45 4.49 -12.90 -4.29
CA VAL A 45 4.18 -11.56 -3.77
C VAL A 45 5.46 -10.85 -3.33
N SER A 46 6.34 -11.57 -2.65
CA SER A 46 7.67 -11.06 -2.29
C SER A 46 8.53 -10.79 -3.53
N ALA A 47 8.44 -11.61 -4.57
CA ALA A 47 9.18 -11.43 -5.83
C ALA A 47 8.72 -10.15 -6.58
N ASN A 48 7.41 -9.88 -6.63
CA ASN A 48 6.90 -8.61 -7.17
C ASN A 48 7.38 -7.40 -6.34
N THR A 49 7.43 -7.56 -5.02
CA THR A 49 7.95 -6.53 -4.11
C THR A 49 9.44 -6.31 -4.34
N PHE A 50 10.20 -7.38 -4.59
CA PHE A 50 11.62 -7.33 -4.88
C PHE A 50 11.90 -6.47 -6.12
N GLU A 51 11.16 -6.66 -7.21
CA GLU A 51 11.28 -5.82 -8.41
C GLU A 51 11.01 -4.32 -8.10
N SER A 52 10.01 -4.04 -7.26
CA SER A 52 9.71 -2.67 -6.83
C SER A 52 10.85 -2.05 -6.00
N VAL A 53 11.51 -2.85 -5.17
CA VAL A 53 12.68 -2.43 -4.39
C VAL A 53 13.87 -2.15 -5.32
N LEU A 54 14.11 -2.98 -6.34
CA LEU A 54 15.15 -2.70 -7.34
C LEU A 54 14.92 -1.35 -8.04
N ARG A 55 13.68 -1.09 -8.49
CA ARG A 55 13.33 0.18 -9.14
C ARG A 55 13.58 1.39 -8.24
N PHE A 56 13.29 1.26 -6.95
CA PHE A 56 13.59 2.29 -5.96
C PHE A 56 15.10 2.43 -5.70
N HIS A 57 15.84 1.32 -5.79
CA HIS A 57 17.28 1.24 -5.64
C HIS A 57 18.01 1.41 -6.99
N ASN A 58 17.56 2.37 -7.81
CA ASN A 58 18.19 2.75 -9.08
C ASN A 58 18.40 1.59 -10.08
N ASN A 59 17.57 0.55 -10.05
CA ASN A 59 17.72 -0.68 -10.82
C ASN A 59 19.06 -1.40 -10.55
N GLU A 60 19.61 -1.27 -9.35
CA GLU A 60 20.80 -2.01 -8.90
C GLU A 60 20.41 -3.03 -7.85
N ILE A 61 21.05 -4.21 -7.90
CA ILE A 61 20.88 -5.25 -6.89
C ILE A 61 21.50 -4.75 -5.56
N PRO A 62 20.71 -4.61 -4.48
CA PRO A 62 21.25 -4.20 -3.19
C PRO A 62 22.12 -5.31 -2.59
N SER A 63 23.13 -4.95 -1.81
CA SER A 63 23.91 -5.95 -1.07
C SER A 63 23.12 -6.63 0.04
N ASP A 64 22.10 -5.94 0.58
CA ASP A 64 21.19 -6.43 1.62
C ASP A 64 19.76 -6.02 1.24
N TYR A 65 18.94 -7.00 0.88
CA TYR A 65 17.56 -6.79 0.46
C TYR A 65 16.68 -6.29 1.60
N ASN A 66 16.83 -6.83 2.81
CA ASN A 66 15.99 -6.50 3.95
C ASN A 66 16.17 -5.02 4.34
N GLU A 67 17.41 -4.51 4.27
CA GLU A 67 17.66 -3.09 4.48
C GLU A 67 17.02 -2.22 3.37
N ALA A 68 17.18 -2.61 2.11
CA ALA A 68 16.61 -1.87 0.98
C ALA A 68 15.07 -1.86 1.02
N LEU A 69 14.46 -3.00 1.37
CA LEU A 69 13.02 -3.16 1.56
C LEU A 69 12.51 -2.23 2.67
N ARG A 70 13.19 -2.19 3.82
CA ARG A 70 12.83 -1.28 4.92
C ARG A 70 12.81 0.18 4.47
N ARG A 71 13.86 0.63 3.76
CA ARG A 71 13.95 2.00 3.25
C ARG A 71 12.83 2.32 2.25
N TRP A 72 12.51 1.36 1.38
CA TRP A 72 11.40 1.50 0.44
C TRP A 72 10.05 1.60 1.17
N GLN A 73 9.83 0.78 2.20
CA GLN A 73 8.61 0.84 3.02
C GLN A 73 8.48 2.18 3.75
N GLU A 74 9.54 2.66 4.39
CA GLU A 74 9.58 3.96 5.06
C GLU A 74 9.28 5.11 4.09
N TYR A 75 9.90 5.09 2.91
CA TYR A 75 9.65 6.08 1.85
C TYR A 75 8.18 6.09 1.41
N ASN A 76 7.58 4.92 1.18
CA ASN A 76 6.18 4.84 0.76
C ASN A 76 5.22 5.25 1.88
N GLN A 77 5.49 4.84 3.12
CA GLN A 77 4.68 5.22 4.28
C GLN A 77 4.70 6.73 4.51
N ALA A 78 5.85 7.38 4.34
CA ALA A 78 5.97 8.84 4.45
C ALA A 78 5.15 9.60 3.39
N ARG A 79 4.92 8.98 2.22
CA ARG A 79 4.14 9.55 1.11
C ARG A 79 2.65 9.26 1.20
N MET A 80 2.23 8.33 2.07
CA MET A 80 0.82 8.07 2.28
C MET A 80 0.15 9.26 2.99
N PRO A 81 -1.05 9.69 2.54
CA PRO A 81 -1.79 10.74 3.22
C PRO A 81 -2.09 10.31 4.66
N LYS A 82 -1.61 11.09 5.64
CA LYS A 82 -1.76 10.81 7.08
C LYS A 82 -3.20 10.85 7.58
N SER A 83 -4.12 11.41 6.79
CA SER A 83 -5.55 11.45 7.09
C SER A 83 -6.31 10.66 6.03
N PRO A 84 -7.35 9.90 6.41
CA PRO A 84 -8.24 9.27 5.44
C PRO A 84 -8.78 10.35 4.47
N PRO A 85 -8.97 10.00 3.19
CA PRO A 85 -9.54 10.93 2.22
C PRO A 85 -10.85 11.49 2.77
N LYS A 86 -11.02 12.80 2.66
CA LYS A 86 -12.29 13.44 3.03
C LYS A 86 -13.39 12.77 2.21
N PRO A 87 -14.57 12.49 2.79
CA PRO A 87 -15.67 11.94 2.02
C PRO A 87 -15.99 12.88 0.85
N HIS A 88 -16.55 12.32 -0.21
CA HIS A 88 -17.13 13.11 -1.31
C HIS A 88 -18.65 13.00 -1.22
N CYS A 89 -19.36 14.08 -1.58
CA CYS A 89 -20.81 14.00 -1.69
C CYS A 89 -21.19 13.03 -2.81
N PRO A 90 -21.97 11.96 -2.55
CA PRO A 90 -22.33 10.99 -3.58
C PRO A 90 -23.25 11.57 -4.67
N ARG A 91 -23.88 12.72 -4.41
CA ARG A 91 -24.77 13.39 -5.37
C ARG A 91 -24.04 14.35 -6.31
N CYS A 92 -23.00 15.04 -5.84
CA CYS A 92 -22.36 16.11 -6.63
C CYS A 92 -20.82 16.10 -6.59
N GLY A 93 -20.19 15.10 -5.98
CA GLY A 93 -18.74 14.94 -5.88
C GLY A 93 -18.03 15.96 -4.97
N SER A 94 -18.73 16.96 -4.43
CA SER A 94 -18.12 18.02 -3.63
C SER A 94 -17.53 17.51 -2.30
N ILE A 95 -16.33 17.99 -1.97
CA ILE A 95 -15.65 17.79 -0.67
C ILE A 95 -16.08 18.81 0.39
N ASN A 96 -16.93 19.78 0.04
CA ASN A 96 -17.46 20.78 0.98
C ASN A 96 -18.59 20.15 1.83
N ILE A 97 -18.19 19.44 2.88
CA ILE A 97 -19.05 18.58 3.67
C ILE A 97 -18.92 18.93 5.15
N LYS A 98 -20.07 18.99 5.83
CA LYS A 98 -20.17 19.17 7.27
C LYS A 98 -20.54 17.83 7.91
N LYS A 99 -19.77 17.38 8.90
CA LYS A 99 -20.16 16.24 9.74
C LYS A 99 -21.34 16.65 10.60
N LEU A 100 -22.44 15.92 10.52
CA LEU A 100 -23.57 16.09 11.43
C LEU A 100 -23.17 15.42 12.76
N ARG A 101 -23.40 16.10 13.89
CA ARG A 101 -23.30 15.41 15.19
C ARG A 101 -24.34 14.30 15.17
N ARG A 102 -23.98 13.08 15.59
CA ARG A 102 -24.93 11.99 15.74
C ARG A 102 -26.06 12.50 16.65
N PHE A 103 -27.21 12.81 16.08
CA PHE A 103 -28.43 12.95 16.85
C PHE A 103 -28.81 11.52 17.20
N VAL A 104 -28.56 11.14 18.45
CA VAL A 104 -29.27 10.01 19.02
C VAL A 104 -30.61 10.59 19.43
N ASP A 105 -31.68 10.14 18.79
CA ASP A 105 -33.03 10.52 19.20
C ASP A 105 -33.23 10.02 20.65
N PRO A 106 -33.58 10.89 21.62
CA PRO A 106 -33.81 10.50 23.01
C PRO A 106 -34.86 9.39 23.15
N ASP A 107 -35.87 9.35 22.29
CA ASP A 107 -36.91 8.32 22.33
C ASP A 107 -36.37 6.94 21.88
N MET A 108 -35.33 6.91 21.03
CA MET A 108 -34.64 5.67 20.62
C MET A 108 -33.68 5.12 21.67
N VAL A 109 -33.11 5.98 22.53
CA VAL A 109 -32.40 5.53 23.75
C VAL A 109 -33.38 4.82 24.68
N THR A 110 -34.58 5.38 24.80
CA THR A 110 -35.63 4.90 25.70
C THR A 110 -36.25 3.57 25.22
N THR A 111 -36.28 3.32 23.91
CA THR A 111 -36.77 2.06 23.32
C THR A 111 -35.71 0.97 23.12
N GLY A 112 -34.45 1.20 23.53
CA GLY A 112 -33.40 0.17 23.51
C GLY A 112 -32.91 -0.25 22.12
N LEU A 113 -33.21 0.53 21.07
CA LEU A 113 -32.80 0.28 19.68
C LEU A 113 -31.35 0.70 19.38
N VAL A 114 -30.64 1.24 20.38
CA VAL A 114 -29.23 1.62 20.26
C VAL A 114 -28.37 0.37 20.43
N GLY A 115 -28.14 -0.38 19.34
CA GLY A 115 -27.27 -1.56 19.35
C GLY A 115 -27.70 -2.74 18.47
N SER A 116 -28.82 -2.65 17.74
CA SER A 116 -29.20 -3.69 16.77
C SER A 116 -28.32 -3.63 15.51
N VAL A 117 -28.12 -4.79 14.88
CA VAL A 117 -27.42 -4.95 13.60
C VAL A 117 -28.09 -4.18 12.44
N ASP A 118 -29.35 -3.77 12.62
CA ASP A 118 -30.10 -2.91 11.68
C ASP A 118 -29.96 -1.41 11.98
N PHE A 119 -29.03 -1.02 12.84
CA PHE A 119 -28.72 0.39 13.12
C PHE A 119 -28.11 1.05 11.88
N VAL A 120 -28.96 1.61 11.01
CA VAL A 120 -28.53 2.53 9.96
C VAL A 120 -28.22 3.86 10.63
N PRO A 121 -26.93 4.26 10.76
CA PRO A 121 -26.62 5.51 11.44
C PRO A 121 -27.33 6.66 10.75
N PHE A 122 -28.04 7.47 11.53
CA PHE A 122 -28.52 8.78 11.10
C PHE A 122 -27.41 9.48 10.31
N LYS A 123 -27.79 9.98 9.14
CA LYS A 123 -26.92 10.59 8.13
C LYS A 123 -25.77 11.36 8.79
N SER A 124 -24.54 10.90 8.56
CA SER A 124 -23.35 11.37 9.29
C SER A 124 -22.79 12.68 8.74
N TYR A 125 -23.20 13.05 7.53
CA TYR A 125 -22.64 14.12 6.73
C TYR A 125 -23.73 14.88 5.97
N ARG A 126 -23.47 16.17 5.75
CA ARG A 126 -24.26 17.06 4.90
C ARG A 126 -23.33 17.77 3.93
N CYS A 127 -23.63 17.70 2.64
CA CYS A 127 -22.94 18.50 1.64
C CYS A 127 -23.42 19.95 1.72
N ASN A 128 -22.51 20.91 1.82
CA ASN A 128 -22.86 22.33 1.79
C ASN A 128 -23.19 22.83 0.37
N ASN A 129 -22.74 22.13 -0.67
CA ASN A 129 -22.98 22.49 -2.07
C ASN A 129 -24.41 22.11 -2.52
N CYS A 130 -24.77 20.83 -2.49
CA CYS A 130 -26.08 20.34 -2.97
C CYS A 130 -27.08 20.03 -1.84
N ARG A 131 -26.71 20.30 -0.58
CA ARG A 131 -27.51 20.04 0.64
C ARG A 131 -27.86 18.57 0.90
N TYR A 132 -27.39 17.63 0.08
CA TYR A 132 -27.59 16.20 0.27
C TYR A 132 -26.96 15.70 1.57
N THR A 133 -27.62 14.75 2.22
CA THR A 133 -27.25 14.21 3.54
C THR A 133 -27.16 12.68 3.47
N TRP A 134 -26.08 12.11 4.02
CA TRP A 134 -25.78 10.67 4.08
C TRP A 134 -24.91 10.35 5.30
#